data_AF-A0A7C2LUF9-F1
#
_entry.id   AF-A0A7C2LUF9-F1
#
_cell.length_a   1.000
_cell.length_b   1.000
_cell.length_c   1.000
_cell.angle_alpha   90.00
_cell.angle_beta   90.00
_cell.angle_gamma   90.00
#
_symmetry.space_group_name_H-M   'P 1'
#
loop_
_entity.id
_entity.type
_entity.pdbx_description
1 polymer ?
#
loop_
_entity_poly.entity_id
_entity_poly.type
_entity_poly.pdbx_seq_one_letter_code
_entity_poly.pdbx_strand_id
1 'polypeptide(L)'
;MNLAFEVEALGRRESFNKVVGHAKSVIEIVGEIESGYNLADVVNEMIDEQRLENGQVGPIVSSLLLDKYNYRVMSFNLTDSVTDFGGIAAEMARWSAVDLVVMYFHPELGVKIVNPKRAASWQLLQNLKKNELVNIYAGAIKGEPQDAVKETAIQTCIALLSGQKSKAPSALLKGTLKVKERRPVRKEAEPERQTRTQAGRKPSAARQQKKTAAAAPGKEEGEGQKRMTPFYSIPVTNELFHNGNVEAWKKIIESYQTKYPNSDVYIFYEGERIHDINTLFKWGKVKHGSSILIAVAGNMIKDVAKLQRYLRQGASPMFEAFLKFPVNHILNLF
;
A
#
# COMPACT_ATOMS: atom_id res chain seq x y z
N MET A 1 32.41 -0.64 7.90
CA MET A 1 31.75 -0.01 6.74
C MET A 1 32.84 0.74 5.97
N ASN A 2 32.91 0.63 4.63
CA ASN A 2 33.98 1.22 3.83
C ASN A 2 33.51 2.55 3.26
N LEU A 3 34.07 3.66 3.77
CA LEU A 3 33.70 5.01 3.38
C LEU A 3 33.79 5.23 1.85
N ALA A 4 34.75 4.59 1.17
CA ALA A 4 34.90 4.71 -0.27
C ALA A 4 33.66 4.20 -1.02
N PHE A 5 33.06 3.10 -0.56
CA PHE A 5 31.84 2.54 -1.15
C PHE A 5 30.60 3.39 -0.86
N GLU A 6 30.53 3.96 0.35
CA GLU A 6 29.41 4.83 0.75
C GLU A 6 29.37 6.15 -0.04
N VAL A 7 30.53 6.74 -0.32
CA VAL A 7 30.62 8.00 -1.08
C VAL A 7 30.61 7.77 -2.60
N GLU A 8 30.93 6.57 -3.09
CA GLU A 8 30.84 6.24 -4.52
C GLU A 8 29.41 6.40 -5.04
N ALA A 9 28.41 6.01 -4.25
CA ALA A 9 27.00 6.23 -4.55
C ALA A 9 26.66 7.73 -4.69
N LEU A 10 27.43 8.63 -4.08
CA LEU A 10 27.26 10.09 -4.17
C LEU A 10 28.02 10.71 -5.35
N GLY A 11 28.85 9.95 -6.06
CA GLY A 11 29.66 10.43 -7.20
C GLY A 11 28.85 10.78 -8.45
N ARG A 12 27.55 10.44 -8.49
CA ARG A 12 26.63 10.81 -9.57
C ARG A 12 25.60 11.82 -9.07
N ARG A 13 25.37 12.88 -9.87
CA ARG A 13 24.40 13.96 -9.56
C ARG A 13 23.00 13.43 -9.21
N GLU A 14 22.53 12.41 -9.91
CA GLU A 14 21.21 11.83 -9.66
C GLU A 14 21.12 11.20 -8.26
N SER A 15 22.05 10.32 -7.92
CA SER A 15 22.11 9.66 -6.62
C SER A 15 22.38 10.65 -5.49
N PHE A 16 23.27 11.63 -5.70
CA PHE A 16 23.50 12.72 -4.76
C PHE A 16 22.20 13.48 -4.44
N ASN A 17 21.44 13.86 -5.47
CA ASN A 17 20.17 14.56 -5.29
C ASN A 17 19.13 13.71 -4.56
N LYS A 18 19.08 12.39 -4.83
CA LYS A 18 18.20 11.45 -4.12
C LYS A 18 18.54 11.39 -2.62
N VAL A 19 19.83 11.30 -2.27
CA VAL A 19 20.29 11.27 -0.87
C VAL A 19 20.00 12.60 -0.16
N VAL A 20 20.25 13.73 -0.82
CA VAL A 20 19.91 15.06 -0.26
C VAL A 20 18.41 15.21 -0.05
N GLY A 21 17.59 14.74 -1.01
CA GLY A 21 16.12 14.74 -0.88
C GLY A 21 15.65 13.88 0.29
N HIS A 22 16.24 12.70 0.47
CA HIS A 22 15.98 11.83 1.61
C HIS A 22 16.33 12.53 2.93
N ALA A 23 17.52 13.12 3.05
CA ALA A 23 17.95 13.82 4.26
C ALA A 23 17.01 14.98 4.63
N LYS A 24 16.57 15.77 3.64
CA LYS A 24 15.57 16.84 3.85
C LYS A 24 14.25 16.29 4.39
N SER A 25 13.79 15.18 3.82
CA SER A 25 12.56 14.51 4.27
C SER A 25 12.67 14.02 5.71
N VAL A 26 13.81 13.45 6.08
CA VAL A 26 14.09 13.02 7.47
C VAL A 26 14.08 14.20 8.44
N ILE A 27 14.67 15.34 8.07
CA ILE A 27 14.67 16.55 8.91
C ILE A 27 13.24 17.06 9.14
N GLU A 28 12.40 17.05 8.11
CA GLU A 28 10.99 17.44 8.23
C GLU A 28 10.21 16.47 9.13
N ILE A 29 10.40 15.16 8.95
CA ILE A 29 9.80 14.13 9.80
C ILE A 29 10.17 14.37 11.26
N VAL A 30 11.45 14.65 11.55
CA VAL A 30 11.93 14.97 12.89
C VAL A 30 11.16 16.16 13.49
N GLY A 31 10.97 17.24 12.72
CA GLY A 31 10.20 18.40 13.16
C GLY A 31 8.75 18.06 13.52
N GLU A 32 8.10 17.21 12.71
CA GLU A 32 6.72 16.79 12.92
C GLU A 32 6.57 15.87 14.16
N ILE A 33 7.44 14.87 14.32
CA ILE A 33 7.37 13.94 15.46
C ILE A 33 7.75 14.64 16.78
N GLU A 34 8.72 15.56 16.77
CA GLU A 34 9.04 16.40 17.93
C GLU A 34 7.92 17.41 18.25
N SER A 35 7.10 17.77 17.25
CA SER A 35 5.87 18.54 17.44
C SER A 35 4.70 17.71 17.98
N GLY A 36 4.87 16.39 18.12
CA GLY A 36 3.95 15.49 18.81
C GLY A 36 3.14 14.56 17.90
N TYR A 37 3.48 14.43 16.61
CA TYR A 37 2.86 13.44 15.71
C TYR A 37 3.55 12.07 15.81
N ASN A 38 2.82 10.97 15.52
CA ASN A 38 3.43 9.64 15.43
C ASN A 38 4.21 9.50 14.11
N LEU A 39 5.34 8.79 14.15
CA LEU A 39 6.16 8.55 12.95
C LEU A 39 5.37 7.85 11.82
N ALA A 40 4.56 6.85 12.13
CA ALA A 40 3.81 6.11 11.12
C ALA A 40 2.81 7.00 10.38
N ASP A 41 2.19 7.95 11.09
CA ASP A 41 1.24 8.87 10.49
C ASP A 41 1.93 9.85 9.54
N VAL A 42 3.07 10.39 9.97
CA VAL A 42 3.86 11.33 9.16
C VAL A 42 4.40 10.64 7.91
N VAL A 43 4.98 9.46 8.06
CA VAL A 43 5.54 8.69 6.94
C VAL A 43 4.45 8.26 5.96
N ASN A 44 3.29 7.78 6.43
CA ASN A 44 2.21 7.39 5.53
C ASN A 44 1.67 8.57 4.72
N GLU A 45 1.52 9.74 5.33
CA GLU A 45 1.09 10.95 4.59
C GLU A 45 2.13 11.36 3.55
N MET A 46 3.43 11.34 3.88
CA MET A 46 4.47 11.65 2.90
C MET A 46 4.52 10.62 1.75
N ILE A 47 4.18 9.35 2.00
CA ILE A 47 4.03 8.35 0.94
C ILE A 47 2.80 8.67 0.09
N ASP A 48 1.66 9.02 0.71
CA ASP A 48 0.44 9.41 0.00
C ASP A 48 0.65 10.69 -0.86
N GLU A 49 1.53 11.58 -0.41
CA GLU A 49 1.97 12.78 -1.14
C GLU A 49 3.09 12.51 -2.18
N GLN A 50 3.52 11.25 -2.35
CA GLN A 50 4.62 10.85 -3.24
C GLN A 50 5.97 11.50 -2.93
N ARG A 51 6.17 11.91 -1.68
CA ARG A 51 7.42 12.51 -1.19
C ARG A 51 8.38 11.47 -0.64
N LEU A 52 7.88 10.27 -0.35
CA LEU A 52 8.65 9.12 0.10
C LEU A 52 8.28 7.86 -0.67
N GLU A 53 9.28 7.04 -0.94
CA GLU A 53 9.14 5.69 -1.47
C GLU A 53 9.16 4.63 -0.35
N ASN A 54 8.51 3.48 -0.55
CA ASN A 54 8.47 2.40 0.45
C ASN A 54 9.88 1.93 0.88
N GLY A 55 10.87 1.96 -0.03
CA GLY A 55 12.24 1.57 0.27
C GLY A 55 12.93 2.47 1.30
N GLN A 56 12.46 3.71 1.48
CA GLN A 56 13.01 4.67 2.44
C GLN A 56 12.49 4.46 3.85
N VAL A 57 11.35 3.77 4.04
CA VAL A 57 10.67 3.64 5.33
C VAL A 57 11.56 2.93 6.36
N GLY A 58 12.19 1.82 6.00
CA GLY A 58 13.04 1.05 6.92
C GLY A 58 14.21 1.88 7.50
N PRO A 59 15.05 2.50 6.66
CA PRO A 59 16.13 3.39 7.13
C PRO A 59 15.64 4.54 8.00
N ILE A 60 14.50 5.17 7.67
CA ILE A 60 13.90 6.25 8.47
C ILE A 60 13.52 5.72 9.85
N VAL A 61 12.81 4.59 9.92
CA VAL A 61 12.36 4.04 11.21
C VAL A 61 13.55 3.62 12.07
N SER A 62 14.56 2.96 11.48
CA SER A 62 15.74 2.53 12.23
C SER A 62 16.53 3.73 12.79
N SER A 63 16.88 4.69 11.92
CA SER A 63 17.69 5.84 12.31
C SER A 63 16.99 6.74 13.33
N LEU A 64 15.67 6.92 13.20
CA LEU A 64 14.92 7.77 14.13
C LEU A 64 14.57 7.01 15.41
N LEU A 65 13.85 5.90 15.32
CA LEU A 65 13.33 5.25 16.52
C LEU A 65 14.42 4.55 17.31
N LEU A 66 15.34 3.82 16.67
CA LEU A 66 16.39 3.09 17.39
C LEU A 66 17.52 4.04 17.79
N ASP A 67 18.15 4.67 16.80
CA ASP A 67 19.40 5.38 17.05
C ASP A 67 19.19 6.73 17.74
N LYS A 68 18.19 7.51 17.30
CA LYS A 68 17.95 8.86 17.84
C LYS A 68 17.10 8.88 19.12
N TYR A 69 16.00 8.12 19.15
CA TYR A 69 15.03 8.19 20.27
C TYR A 69 15.00 6.94 21.17
N ASN A 70 15.92 6.00 21.00
CA ASN A 70 16.13 4.85 21.89
C ASN A 70 14.84 4.03 22.17
N TYR A 71 14.06 3.79 21.12
CA TYR A 71 12.92 2.87 21.16
C TYR A 71 13.44 1.45 21.29
N ARG A 72 12.70 0.64 22.05
CA ARG A 72 12.87 -0.81 22.04
C ARG A 72 12.16 -1.37 20.81
N VAL A 73 12.76 -2.35 20.15
CA VAL A 73 12.14 -3.10 19.05
C VAL A 73 12.16 -4.58 19.34
N MET A 74 11.11 -5.28 18.91
CA MET A 74 11.12 -6.73 18.76
C MET A 74 10.53 -7.12 17.41
N SER A 75 11.18 -8.07 16.76
CA SER A 75 10.75 -8.70 15.52
C SER A 75 10.14 -10.06 15.82
N PHE A 76 9.01 -10.38 15.20
CA PHE A 76 8.38 -11.69 15.32
C PHE A 76 7.56 -12.02 14.07
N ASN A 77 7.35 -13.31 13.83
CA ASN A 77 6.40 -13.77 12.83
C ASN A 77 5.04 -13.98 13.48
N LEU A 78 3.99 -13.55 12.81
CA LEU A 78 2.62 -13.72 13.30
C LEU A 78 2.25 -15.21 13.43
N THR A 79 1.64 -15.58 14.55
CA THR A 79 1.20 -16.96 14.78
C THR A 79 -0.10 -17.30 14.06
N ASP A 80 -0.93 -16.27 13.82
CA ASP A 80 -2.27 -16.34 13.27
C ASP A 80 -2.54 -15.15 12.36
N SER A 81 -3.53 -15.28 11.48
CA SER A 81 -3.96 -14.19 10.61
C SER A 81 -4.95 -13.28 11.34
N VAL A 82 -4.76 -11.96 11.22
CA VAL A 82 -5.64 -10.94 11.81
C VAL A 82 -6.40 -10.23 10.69
N THR A 83 -7.73 -10.24 10.77
CA THR A 83 -8.63 -9.57 9.82
C THR A 83 -9.52 -8.51 10.47
N ASP A 84 -9.71 -8.56 11.79
CA ASP A 84 -10.41 -7.54 12.56
C ASP A 84 -9.43 -6.79 13.48
N PHE A 85 -9.22 -5.51 13.15
CA PHE A 85 -8.34 -4.62 13.90
C PHE A 85 -9.09 -3.74 14.90
N GLY A 86 -10.43 -3.74 14.90
CA GLY A 86 -11.23 -2.78 15.67
C GLY A 86 -10.97 -2.88 17.17
N GLY A 87 -11.04 -4.10 17.72
CA GLY A 87 -10.77 -4.35 19.14
C GLY A 87 -9.31 -4.08 19.52
N ILE A 88 -8.36 -4.43 18.63
CA ILE A 88 -6.92 -4.23 18.84
C ILE A 88 -6.60 -2.74 18.92
N ALA A 89 -7.07 -1.96 17.94
CA ALA A 89 -6.87 -0.52 17.87
C ALA A 89 -7.50 0.19 19.08
N ALA A 90 -8.73 -0.20 19.46
CA ALA A 90 -9.43 0.38 20.60
C ALA A 90 -8.69 0.12 21.92
N GLU A 91 -8.11 -1.07 22.10
CA GLU A 91 -7.34 -1.38 23.31
C GLU A 91 -6.01 -0.59 23.35
N MET A 92 -5.26 -0.56 22.25
CA MET A 92 -3.96 0.14 22.17
C MET A 92 -4.09 1.66 22.24
N ALA A 93 -5.20 2.22 21.76
CA ALA A 93 -5.49 3.66 21.86
C ALA A 93 -5.51 4.19 23.30
N ARG A 94 -5.77 3.31 24.28
CA ARG A 94 -5.82 3.65 25.70
C ARG A 94 -4.43 3.79 26.33
N TRP A 95 -3.38 3.32 25.66
CA TRP A 95 -2.04 3.30 26.23
C TRP A 95 -1.44 4.70 26.14
N SER A 96 -0.93 5.21 27.26
CA SER A 96 -0.39 6.57 27.38
C SER A 96 1.03 6.60 27.96
N ALA A 97 1.58 5.44 28.33
CA ALA A 97 2.93 5.33 28.88
C ALA A 97 4.03 5.22 27.81
N VAL A 98 3.70 4.77 26.60
CA VAL A 98 4.63 4.65 25.46
C VAL A 98 3.99 5.16 24.19
N ASP A 99 4.77 5.64 23.24
CA ASP A 99 4.42 5.69 21.82
C ASP A 99 4.70 4.33 21.16
N LEU A 100 3.96 4.02 20.09
CA LEU A 100 4.08 2.76 19.36
C LEU A 100 4.14 2.99 17.85
N VAL A 101 4.95 2.19 17.18
CA VAL A 101 4.98 2.07 15.72
C VAL A 101 5.09 0.60 15.37
N VAL A 102 4.28 0.14 14.41
CA VAL A 102 4.33 -1.23 13.90
C VAL A 102 4.79 -1.20 12.46
N MET A 103 5.82 -1.96 12.11
CA MET A 103 6.18 -2.24 10.72
C MET A 103 5.78 -3.66 10.37
N TYR A 104 5.02 -3.79 9.29
CA TYR A 104 4.58 -5.07 8.74
C TYR A 104 5.20 -5.27 7.36
N PHE A 105 5.85 -6.41 7.15
CA PHE A 105 6.56 -6.73 5.92
C PHE A 105 5.62 -7.50 4.99
N HIS A 106 4.76 -6.76 4.28
CA HIS A 106 3.82 -7.37 3.35
C HIS A 106 4.59 -7.98 2.15
N PRO A 107 4.39 -9.26 1.79
CA PRO A 107 5.14 -9.92 0.70
C PRO A 107 5.02 -9.19 -0.65
N GLU A 108 3.83 -8.67 -0.93
CA GLU A 108 3.51 -7.94 -2.17
C GLU A 108 3.78 -6.44 -2.14
N LEU A 109 3.32 -5.77 -1.09
CA LEU A 109 3.30 -4.32 -1.03
C LEU A 109 4.55 -3.73 -0.38
N GLY A 110 5.47 -4.58 0.07
CA GLY A 110 6.65 -4.20 0.83
C GLY A 110 6.30 -3.77 2.25
N VAL A 111 7.16 -2.93 2.82
CA VAL A 111 7.02 -2.44 4.19
C VAL A 111 5.77 -1.55 4.32
N LYS A 112 4.93 -1.88 5.29
CA LYS A 112 3.81 -1.06 5.75
C LYS A 112 4.06 -0.59 7.17
N ILE A 113 3.85 0.69 7.42
CA ILE A 113 4.01 1.29 8.74
C ILE A 113 2.64 1.66 9.31
N VAL A 114 2.41 1.34 10.57
CA VAL A 114 1.11 1.49 11.22
C VAL A 114 1.30 2.19 12.57
N ASN A 115 0.47 3.20 12.83
CA ASN A 115 0.22 3.69 14.18
C ASN A 115 -0.86 2.80 14.82
N PRO A 116 -0.49 1.86 15.71
CA PRO A 116 -1.41 0.84 16.17
C PRO A 116 -2.51 1.41 17.08
N LYS A 117 -2.35 2.64 17.56
CA LYS A 117 -3.33 3.35 18.39
C LYS A 117 -4.43 4.04 17.57
N ARG A 118 -4.36 3.97 16.23
CA ARG A 118 -5.31 4.64 15.34
C ARG A 118 -6.00 3.64 14.41
N ALA A 119 -7.31 3.51 14.55
CA ALA A 119 -8.13 2.63 13.70
C ALA A 119 -7.93 2.90 12.20
N ALA A 120 -7.85 4.17 11.78
CA ALA A 120 -7.61 4.53 10.39
C ALA A 120 -6.26 4.02 9.84
N SER A 121 -5.23 3.90 10.69
CA SER A 121 -3.94 3.35 10.27
C SER A 121 -4.03 1.87 9.95
N TRP A 122 -4.89 1.13 10.64
CA TRP A 122 -5.13 -0.28 10.37
C TRP A 122 -5.92 -0.52 9.08
N GLN A 123 -6.82 0.40 8.71
CA GLN A 123 -7.61 0.30 7.48
C GLN A 123 -6.77 0.38 6.19
N LEU A 124 -5.50 0.79 6.29
CA LEU A 124 -4.54 0.71 5.19
C LEU A 124 -4.16 -0.74 4.87
N LEU A 125 -4.40 -1.65 5.81
CA LEU A 125 -4.19 -3.09 5.68
C LEU A 125 -5.55 -3.79 5.57
N GLN A 126 -5.62 -4.82 4.73
CA GLN A 126 -6.79 -5.70 4.72
C GLN A 126 -6.71 -6.75 5.81
N ASN A 127 -5.52 -7.33 5.97
CA ASN A 127 -5.21 -8.36 6.93
C ASN A 127 -3.72 -8.35 7.24
N LEU A 128 -3.37 -8.99 8.33
CA LEU A 128 -2.03 -9.49 8.60
C LEU A 128 -2.10 -11.01 8.48
N LYS A 129 -1.20 -11.66 7.75
CA LYS A 129 -1.25 -13.12 7.62
C LYS A 129 -0.26 -13.80 8.56
N LYS A 130 -0.65 -15.00 8.98
CA LYS A 130 0.21 -15.95 9.65
C LYS A 130 1.58 -16.09 8.94
N ASN A 131 2.63 -16.23 9.74
CA ASN A 131 4.03 -16.36 9.36
C ASN A 131 4.67 -15.12 8.72
N GLU A 132 3.95 -14.01 8.56
CA GLU A 132 4.55 -12.77 8.06
C GLU A 132 5.25 -12.00 9.18
N LEU A 133 6.33 -11.30 8.82
CA LEU A 133 7.20 -10.61 9.76
C LEU A 133 6.58 -9.27 10.19
N VAL A 134 6.64 -8.99 11.48
CA VAL A 134 6.25 -7.73 12.09
C VAL A 134 7.36 -7.26 13.04
N ASN A 135 7.66 -5.96 13.00
CA ASN A 135 8.44 -5.28 14.02
C ASN A 135 7.53 -4.36 14.83
N ILE A 136 7.66 -4.42 16.16
CA ILE A 136 6.96 -3.49 17.07
C ILE A 136 8.01 -2.64 17.76
N TYR A 137 7.85 -1.32 17.64
CA TYR A 137 8.68 -0.32 18.28
C TYR A 137 7.90 0.32 19.43
N ALA A 138 8.52 0.41 20.61
CA ALA A 138 7.94 1.07 21.78
C ALA A 138 8.96 2.00 22.45
N GLY A 139 8.53 3.23 22.73
CA GLY A 139 9.41 4.26 23.28
C GLY A 139 8.65 5.57 23.48
N ALA A 140 9.35 6.70 23.38
CA ALA A 140 8.72 8.01 23.30
C ALA A 140 9.65 8.99 22.60
N ILE A 141 9.09 9.96 21.85
CA ILE A 141 9.89 11.06 21.29
C ILE A 141 10.27 12.06 22.39
N LYS A 142 9.37 12.30 23.34
CA LYS A 142 9.58 13.16 24.51
C LYS A 142 9.43 12.35 25.78
N GLY A 143 10.43 12.44 26.65
CA GLY A 143 10.54 11.61 27.84
C GLY A 143 11.15 10.25 27.53
N GLU A 144 11.46 9.50 28.58
CA GLU A 144 12.14 8.22 28.49
C GLU A 144 11.40 7.19 29.34
N PRO A 145 10.46 6.42 28.75
CA PRO A 145 9.80 5.33 29.45
C PRO A 145 10.85 4.32 29.92
N GLN A 146 10.64 3.72 31.09
CA GLN A 146 11.51 2.65 31.56
C GLN A 146 11.48 1.47 30.59
N ASP A 147 12.62 0.79 30.41
CA ASP A 147 12.73 -0.32 29.46
C ASP A 147 11.74 -1.46 29.75
N ALA A 148 11.48 -1.76 31.04
CA ALA A 148 10.47 -2.73 31.43
C ALA A 148 9.05 -2.36 30.94
N VAL A 149 8.73 -1.07 30.86
CA VAL A 149 7.45 -0.57 30.32
C VAL A 149 7.43 -0.71 28.80
N LYS A 150 8.54 -0.38 28.11
CA LYS A 150 8.67 -0.60 26.65
C LYS A 150 8.50 -2.08 26.31
N GLU A 151 9.17 -2.98 27.02
CA GLU A 151 9.08 -4.43 26.82
C GLU A 151 7.67 -4.96 27.11
N THR A 152 7.03 -4.51 28.20
CA THR A 152 5.64 -4.84 28.51
C THR A 152 4.69 -4.43 27.39
N ALA A 153 4.89 -3.23 26.82
CA ALA A 153 4.07 -2.75 25.72
C ALA A 153 4.23 -3.62 24.46
N ILE A 154 5.47 -3.97 24.11
CA ILE A 154 5.76 -4.83 22.97
C ILE A 154 5.12 -6.21 23.17
N GLN A 155 5.32 -6.85 24.32
CA GLN A 155 4.77 -8.19 24.59
C GLN A 155 3.24 -8.19 24.59
N THR A 156 2.62 -7.16 25.16
CA THR A 156 1.16 -7.00 25.12
C THR A 156 0.66 -6.79 23.69
N CYS A 157 1.42 -6.07 22.86
CA CYS A 157 1.11 -5.86 21.46
C CYS A 157 1.19 -7.16 20.65
N ILE A 158 2.25 -7.97 20.86
CA ILE A 158 2.36 -9.31 20.26
C ILE A 158 1.16 -10.17 20.65
N ALA A 159 0.83 -10.24 21.94
CA ALA A 159 -0.30 -11.05 22.41
C ALA A 159 -1.62 -10.66 21.70
N LEU A 160 -1.89 -9.36 21.55
CA LEU A 160 -3.06 -8.85 20.84
C LEU A 160 -3.04 -9.23 19.34
N LEU A 161 -1.89 -9.08 18.67
CA LEU A 161 -1.72 -9.43 17.25
C LEU A 161 -1.72 -10.95 17.00
N SER A 162 -1.42 -11.75 18.02
CA SER A 162 -1.55 -13.21 18.02
C SER A 162 -2.96 -13.70 18.41
N GLY A 163 -3.95 -12.80 18.46
CA GLY A 163 -5.35 -13.15 18.75
C GLY A 163 -5.65 -13.50 20.21
N GLN A 164 -4.70 -13.28 21.13
CA GLN A 164 -4.94 -13.48 22.55
C GLN A 164 -5.81 -12.35 23.11
N LYS A 165 -6.73 -12.70 24.01
CA LYS A 165 -7.54 -11.72 24.77
C LYS A 165 -6.71 -11.07 25.87
N SER A 166 -5.72 -10.28 25.47
CA SER A 166 -4.87 -9.51 26.38
C SER A 166 -5.48 -8.14 26.67
N LYS A 167 -5.25 -7.60 27.86
CA LYS A 167 -5.63 -6.23 28.24
C LYS A 167 -4.39 -5.48 28.71
N ALA A 168 -4.38 -4.18 28.47
CA ALA A 168 -3.31 -3.29 28.89
C ALA A 168 -3.07 -3.39 30.40
N PRO A 169 -1.86 -3.76 30.85
CA PRO A 169 -1.48 -3.60 32.25
C PRO A 169 -1.58 -2.14 32.69
N SER A 170 -1.78 -1.90 33.98
CA SER A 170 -1.93 -0.53 34.52
C SER A 170 -0.72 0.36 34.23
N ALA A 171 0.48 -0.22 34.11
CA ALA A 171 1.70 0.47 33.71
C ALA A 171 1.60 1.13 32.33
N LEU A 172 0.83 0.55 31.38
CA LEU A 172 0.66 1.12 30.04
C LEU A 172 -0.39 2.24 30.00
N LEU A 173 -1.32 2.23 30.95
CA LEU A 173 -2.43 3.19 31.05
C LEU A 173 -2.07 4.45 31.86
N LYS A 174 -1.03 4.38 32.69
CA LYS A 174 -0.57 5.48 33.56
C LYS A 174 0.60 6.20 32.91
N GLY A 175 0.32 7.05 31.93
CA GLY A 175 1.31 7.95 31.33
C GLY A 175 0.69 9.23 30.80
N THR A 176 1.55 10.13 30.32
CA THR A 176 1.19 11.47 29.86
C THR A 176 1.39 11.66 28.36
N LEU A 177 1.83 10.62 27.65
CA LEU A 177 2.07 10.71 26.20
C LEU A 177 0.73 10.85 25.48
N LYS A 178 0.58 11.99 24.82
CA LYS A 178 -0.52 12.27 23.90
C LYS A 178 0.07 12.54 22.54
N VAL A 179 -0.34 11.72 21.58
CA VAL A 179 0.06 11.88 20.19
C VAL A 179 -1.02 12.66 19.46
N LYS A 180 -0.61 13.71 18.74
CA LYS A 180 -1.52 14.50 17.92
C LYS A 180 -2.09 13.65 16.79
N GLU A 181 -3.34 13.90 16.46
CA GLU A 181 -3.95 13.32 15.28
C GLU A 181 -3.55 14.12 14.05
N ARG A 182 -3.03 13.41 13.04
CA ARG A 182 -2.84 13.94 11.70
C ARG A 182 -4.10 13.58 10.91
N ARG A 183 -4.87 14.59 10.50
CA ARG A 183 -6.05 14.36 9.64
C ARG A 183 -5.55 14.28 8.20
N PRO A 184 -5.94 13.26 7.41
CA PRO A 184 -5.59 13.25 6.00
C PRO A 184 -6.16 14.52 5.37
N VAL A 185 -5.29 15.30 4.73
CA VAL A 185 -5.73 16.42 3.91
C VAL A 185 -6.56 15.81 2.79
N ARG A 186 -7.89 15.82 2.93
CA ARG A 186 -8.76 15.61 1.77
C ARG A 186 -8.32 16.68 0.77
N LYS A 187 -7.82 16.25 -0.39
CA LYS A 187 -7.71 17.13 -1.55
C LYS A 187 -9.11 17.71 -1.74
N GLU A 188 -9.28 18.95 -1.28
CA GLU A 188 -10.51 19.68 -1.40
C GLU A 188 -10.73 19.80 -2.91
N ALA A 189 -11.80 19.20 -3.41
CA ALA A 189 -12.17 19.32 -4.81
C ALA A 189 -12.34 20.82 -5.06
N GLU A 190 -11.41 21.38 -5.84
CA GLU A 190 -11.38 22.80 -6.15
C GLU A 190 -12.75 23.16 -6.75
N PRO A 191 -13.51 24.09 -6.15
CA PRO A 191 -14.86 24.36 -6.59
C PRO A 191 -14.81 24.90 -8.02
N GLU A 192 -15.55 24.24 -8.92
CA GLU A 192 -15.74 24.66 -10.30
C GLU A 192 -16.01 26.17 -10.32
N ARG A 193 -15.04 26.91 -10.88
CA ARG A 193 -15.19 28.34 -11.12
C ARG A 193 -16.34 28.53 -12.11
N GLN A 194 -17.51 28.82 -11.56
CA GLN A 194 -18.67 29.29 -12.29
C GLN A 194 -18.24 30.45 -13.18
N THR A 195 -18.28 30.22 -14.49
CA THR A 195 -18.05 31.23 -15.51
C THR A 195 -19.19 32.23 -15.44
N ARG A 196 -18.92 33.40 -14.84
CA ARG A 196 -19.78 34.58 -14.97
C ARG A 196 -19.75 35.04 -16.42
N THR A 197 -20.85 34.80 -17.11
CA THR A 197 -21.20 35.38 -18.40
C THR A 197 -21.31 36.90 -18.28
N GLN A 198 -20.36 37.63 -18.90
CA GLN A 198 -20.59 39.02 -19.28
C GLN A 198 -21.11 39.08 -20.70
N ALA A 199 -22.28 39.69 -20.84
CA ALA A 199 -22.91 40.02 -22.10
C ALA A 199 -22.29 41.26 -22.74
N GLY A 200 -22.06 41.21 -24.05
CA GLY A 200 -22.16 42.36 -24.95
C GLY A 200 -20.89 42.80 -25.69
N ARG A 201 -20.70 42.31 -26.93
CA ARG A 201 -20.87 43.09 -28.19
C ARG A 201 -20.50 42.27 -29.45
N LYS A 202 -21.16 42.64 -30.55
CA LYS A 202 -21.38 41.98 -31.85
C LYS A 202 -20.13 41.88 -32.77
N PRO A 203 -20.22 41.15 -33.92
CA PRO A 203 -19.12 40.36 -34.48
C PRO A 203 -18.34 41.07 -35.61
N SER A 204 -17.12 40.59 -35.85
CA SER A 204 -16.44 40.76 -37.14
C SER A 204 -15.76 39.47 -37.56
N ALA A 205 -15.86 39.19 -38.85
CA ALA A 205 -15.60 37.92 -39.49
C ALA A 205 -14.12 37.64 -39.78
N ALA A 206 -13.86 36.35 -40.00
CA ALA A 206 -12.78 35.78 -40.80
C ALA A 206 -11.35 35.86 -40.25
N ARG A 207 -10.85 34.73 -39.72
CA ARG A 207 -9.93 33.86 -40.48
C ARG A 207 -9.76 32.51 -39.80
N GLN A 208 -10.14 31.45 -40.52
CA GLN A 208 -9.74 30.08 -40.22
C GLN A 208 -8.22 29.95 -40.39
N GLN A 209 -7.54 29.48 -39.35
CA GLN A 209 -6.32 28.70 -39.50
C GLN A 209 -6.27 27.64 -38.41
N LYS A 210 -6.53 26.40 -38.84
CA LYS A 210 -6.24 25.18 -38.08
C LYS A 210 -4.76 25.19 -37.70
N LYS A 211 -4.46 25.30 -36.41
CA LYS A 211 -3.25 24.74 -35.82
C LYS A 211 -3.68 23.61 -34.90
N THR A 212 -3.44 22.39 -35.35
CA THR A 212 -3.40 21.17 -34.55
C THR A 212 -2.37 21.37 -33.44
N ALA A 213 -2.85 21.68 -32.24
CA ALA A 213 -2.05 21.60 -31.03
C ALA A 213 -2.04 20.15 -30.58
N ALA A 214 -0.85 19.54 -30.63
CA ALA A 214 -0.56 18.24 -30.06
C ALA A 214 -1.00 18.23 -28.58
N ALA A 215 -1.80 17.23 -28.23
CA ALA A 215 -2.14 16.95 -26.84
C ALA A 215 -0.85 16.60 -26.09
N ALA A 216 -0.41 17.49 -25.20
CA ALA A 216 0.53 17.13 -24.15
C ALA A 216 -0.18 16.10 -23.24
N PRO A 217 0.49 15.00 -22.83
CA PRO A 217 -0.09 14.04 -21.91
C PRO A 217 -0.51 14.74 -20.62
N GLY A 218 -1.73 14.45 -20.18
CA GLY A 218 -2.31 14.98 -18.97
C GLY A 218 -1.42 14.71 -17.77
N LYS A 219 -1.28 15.73 -16.93
CA LYS A 219 -0.70 15.60 -15.59
C LYS A 219 -1.53 14.56 -14.82
N GLU A 220 -0.85 13.53 -14.35
CA GLU A 220 -1.41 12.48 -13.51
C GLU A 220 -2.04 13.07 -12.25
N GLU A 221 -3.31 12.76 -12.02
CA GLU A 221 -3.99 13.04 -10.76
C GLU A 221 -3.33 12.19 -9.66
N GLY A 222 -2.76 12.88 -8.66
CA GLY A 222 -1.80 12.28 -7.71
C GLY A 222 -2.22 10.96 -7.08
N GLU A 223 -1.26 10.03 -7.11
CA GLU A 223 -1.44 8.61 -6.80
C GLU A 223 -0.97 8.34 -5.36
N GLY A 224 -1.90 8.01 -4.46
CA GLY A 224 -1.61 7.71 -3.05
C GLY A 224 -0.93 6.36 -2.83
N GLN A 225 -0.76 5.94 -1.58
CA GLN A 225 -0.09 4.69 -1.22
C GLN A 225 -0.70 3.45 -1.91
N LYS A 226 0.16 2.57 -2.43
CA LYS A 226 -0.25 1.28 -3.02
C LYS A 226 -0.99 0.43 -1.99
N ARG A 227 -2.28 0.20 -2.24
CA ARG A 227 -3.16 -0.69 -1.48
C ARG A 227 -3.42 -1.95 -2.29
N MET A 228 -3.99 -2.96 -1.66
CA MET A 228 -4.48 -4.16 -2.34
C MET A 228 -5.99 -4.26 -2.13
N THR A 229 -6.72 -4.91 -3.04
CA THR A 229 -8.13 -5.29 -2.87
C THR A 229 -8.28 -6.60 -2.11
N PRO A 230 -9.46 -6.89 -1.52
CA PRO A 230 -9.83 -8.24 -1.11
C PRO A 230 -9.57 -9.29 -2.18
N PHE A 231 -9.41 -10.54 -1.75
CA PHE A 231 -9.40 -11.66 -2.67
C PHE A 231 -10.78 -11.84 -3.31
N TYR A 232 -10.82 -11.82 -4.63
CA TYR A 232 -12.00 -12.18 -5.40
C TYR A 232 -11.85 -13.59 -5.93
N SER A 233 -12.82 -14.43 -5.62
CA SER A 233 -12.88 -15.81 -6.10
C SER A 233 -13.43 -15.88 -7.52
N ILE A 234 -12.66 -16.48 -8.41
CA ILE A 234 -13.00 -16.75 -9.80
C ILE A 234 -13.15 -18.28 -9.96
N PRO A 235 -14.39 -18.81 -9.98
CA PRO A 235 -14.62 -20.24 -10.16
C PRO A 235 -14.28 -20.64 -11.59
N VAL A 236 -13.60 -21.79 -11.75
CA VAL A 236 -13.35 -22.41 -13.04
C VAL A 236 -14.57 -23.24 -13.41
N THR A 237 -15.24 -22.86 -14.50
CA THR A 237 -16.44 -23.56 -14.96
C THR A 237 -16.18 -24.47 -16.15
N ASN A 238 -14.99 -24.40 -16.74
CA ASN A 238 -14.54 -25.37 -17.74
C ASN A 238 -14.23 -26.73 -17.09
N GLU A 239 -14.08 -27.80 -17.88
CA GLU A 239 -13.68 -29.12 -17.34
C GLU A 239 -12.28 -29.05 -16.69
N LEU A 240 -11.36 -28.34 -17.33
CA LEU A 240 -10.00 -28.08 -16.87
C LEU A 240 -9.61 -26.64 -17.19
N PHE A 241 -8.77 -26.03 -16.35
CA PHE A 241 -8.14 -24.76 -16.66
C PHE A 241 -6.92 -25.02 -17.56
N HIS A 242 -7.16 -25.07 -18.87
CA HIS A 242 -6.14 -25.45 -19.85
C HIS A 242 -5.36 -24.23 -20.39
N ASN A 243 -4.40 -24.46 -21.27
CA ASN A 243 -3.55 -23.40 -21.85
C ASN A 243 -4.36 -22.24 -22.48
N GLY A 244 -5.47 -22.53 -23.17
CA GLY A 244 -6.34 -21.48 -23.71
C GLY A 244 -6.91 -20.51 -22.65
N ASN A 245 -7.27 -21.00 -21.46
CA ASN A 245 -7.74 -20.15 -20.36
C ASN A 245 -6.59 -19.27 -19.82
N VAL A 246 -5.39 -19.85 -19.69
CA VAL A 246 -4.18 -19.12 -19.28
C VAL A 246 -3.87 -17.97 -20.25
N GLU A 247 -3.88 -18.24 -21.56
CA GLU A 247 -3.63 -17.20 -22.57
C GLU A 247 -4.72 -16.12 -22.58
N ALA A 248 -5.99 -16.50 -22.40
CA ALA A 248 -7.08 -15.54 -22.28
C ALA A 248 -6.88 -14.63 -21.06
N TRP A 249 -6.51 -15.21 -19.90
CA TRP A 249 -6.23 -14.46 -18.68
C TRP A 249 -5.05 -13.51 -18.84
N LYS A 250 -3.94 -13.94 -19.47
CA LYS A 250 -2.81 -13.07 -19.79
C LYS A 250 -3.25 -11.83 -20.56
N LYS A 251 -4.02 -12.01 -21.64
CA LYS A 251 -4.52 -10.88 -22.46
C LYS A 251 -5.50 -9.96 -21.71
N ILE A 252 -6.34 -10.52 -20.84
CA ILE A 252 -7.25 -9.74 -20.00
C ILE A 252 -6.47 -8.89 -19.00
N ILE A 253 -5.48 -9.50 -18.32
CA ILE A 253 -4.64 -8.82 -17.34
C ILE A 253 -3.77 -7.76 -18.02
N GLU A 254 -3.16 -8.07 -19.16
CA GLU A 254 -2.38 -7.12 -19.96
C GLU A 254 -3.23 -5.91 -20.39
N SER A 255 -4.46 -6.14 -20.86
CA SER A 255 -5.41 -5.07 -21.18
C SER A 255 -5.70 -4.18 -19.97
N TYR A 256 -5.92 -4.77 -18.79
CA TYR A 256 -6.17 -4.05 -17.56
C TYR A 256 -4.96 -3.20 -17.12
N GLN A 257 -3.77 -3.79 -17.09
CA GLN A 257 -2.54 -3.12 -16.67
C GLN A 257 -2.08 -2.07 -17.69
N THR A 258 -2.38 -2.24 -18.97
CA THR A 258 -2.15 -1.20 -19.99
C THR A 258 -3.02 0.02 -19.74
N LYS A 259 -4.29 -0.18 -19.35
CA LYS A 259 -5.19 0.92 -19.01
C LYS A 259 -4.85 1.56 -17.65
N TYR A 260 -4.40 0.73 -16.71
CA TYR A 260 -4.09 1.11 -15.33
C TYR A 260 -2.63 0.76 -15.00
N PRO A 261 -1.66 1.56 -15.48
CA PRO A 261 -0.23 1.23 -15.41
C PRO A 261 0.33 1.07 -13.99
N ASN A 262 -0.29 1.73 -13.01
CA ASN A 262 0.08 1.64 -11.59
C ASN A 262 -0.75 0.60 -10.82
N SER A 263 -1.27 -0.42 -11.52
CA SER A 263 -2.01 -1.54 -10.93
C SER A 263 -1.41 -2.89 -11.33
N ASP A 264 -1.25 -3.76 -10.32
CA ASP A 264 -0.81 -5.14 -10.48
C ASP A 264 -1.94 -6.11 -10.15
N VAL A 265 -2.12 -7.13 -10.98
CA VAL A 265 -3.06 -8.23 -10.70
C VAL A 265 -2.27 -9.41 -10.14
N TYR A 266 -2.52 -9.74 -8.88
CA TYR A 266 -1.97 -10.91 -8.22
C TYR A 266 -2.93 -12.09 -8.29
N ILE A 267 -2.37 -13.26 -8.57
CA ILE A 267 -3.11 -14.52 -8.71
C ILE A 267 -2.70 -15.44 -7.56
N PHE A 268 -3.68 -16.09 -6.93
CA PHE A 268 -3.46 -17.06 -5.88
C PHE A 268 -4.26 -18.34 -6.15
N TYR A 269 -3.68 -19.48 -5.80
CA TYR A 269 -4.32 -20.78 -5.88
C TYR A 269 -3.93 -21.60 -4.65
N GLU A 270 -4.92 -22.21 -3.99
CA GLU A 270 -4.72 -22.98 -2.74
C GLU A 270 -3.95 -22.21 -1.65
N GLY A 271 -4.11 -20.89 -1.61
CA GLY A 271 -3.46 -20.01 -0.62
C GLY A 271 -2.05 -19.54 -1.02
N GLU A 272 -1.46 -20.08 -2.08
CA GLU A 272 -0.14 -19.70 -2.59
C GLU A 272 -0.23 -18.64 -3.68
N ARG A 273 0.76 -17.73 -3.72
CA ARG A 273 0.90 -16.77 -4.81
C ARG A 273 1.45 -17.46 -6.06
N ILE A 274 0.80 -17.19 -7.18
CA ILE A 274 1.20 -17.66 -8.49
C ILE A 274 1.92 -16.52 -9.22
N HIS A 275 3.24 -16.63 -9.30
CA HIS A 275 4.08 -15.66 -10.02
C HIS A 275 4.06 -15.88 -11.54
N ASP A 276 4.05 -17.14 -11.96
CA ASP A 276 3.91 -17.52 -13.35
C ASP A 276 2.56 -18.22 -13.56
N ILE A 277 1.65 -17.52 -14.24
CA ILE A 277 0.29 -18.02 -14.52
C ILE A 277 0.30 -19.33 -15.33
N ASN A 278 1.36 -19.60 -16.11
CA ASN A 278 1.49 -20.87 -16.84
C ASN A 278 1.54 -22.08 -15.88
N THR A 279 1.96 -21.87 -14.63
CA THR A 279 1.99 -22.95 -13.64
C THR A 279 0.61 -23.46 -13.26
N LEU A 280 -0.47 -22.72 -13.54
CA LEU A 280 -1.86 -23.16 -13.32
C LEU A 280 -2.33 -24.22 -14.31
N PHE A 281 -1.71 -24.29 -15.49
CA PHE A 281 -2.05 -25.26 -16.54
C PHE A 281 -1.57 -26.69 -16.23
N LYS A 282 -0.61 -26.88 -15.31
CA LYS A 282 -0.04 -28.21 -15.03
C LYS A 282 -1.13 -29.25 -14.77
N TRP A 283 -1.00 -30.44 -15.39
CA TRP A 283 -2.07 -31.47 -15.45
C TRP A 283 -2.68 -31.71 -14.07
N GLY A 284 -3.99 -31.49 -13.96
CA GLY A 284 -4.77 -31.76 -12.75
C GLY A 284 -4.62 -30.72 -11.63
N LYS A 285 -3.83 -29.64 -11.82
CA LYS A 285 -3.67 -28.60 -10.79
C LYS A 285 -4.93 -27.79 -10.57
N VAL A 286 -5.64 -27.42 -11.64
CA VAL A 286 -6.88 -26.64 -11.54
C VAL A 286 -7.99 -27.33 -12.33
N LYS A 287 -9.04 -27.74 -11.62
CA LYS A 287 -10.15 -28.55 -12.17
C LYS A 287 -11.46 -27.76 -12.15
N HIS A 288 -12.47 -28.29 -12.82
CA HIS A 288 -13.84 -27.80 -12.70
C HIS A 288 -14.25 -27.62 -11.24
N GLY A 289 -14.87 -26.48 -10.92
CA GLY A 289 -15.32 -26.14 -9.57
C GLY A 289 -14.23 -25.59 -8.65
N SER A 290 -12.94 -25.73 -8.99
CA SER A 290 -11.86 -25.04 -8.28
C SER A 290 -12.01 -23.52 -8.42
N SER A 291 -11.50 -22.80 -7.42
CA SER A 291 -11.48 -21.33 -7.43
C SER A 291 -10.06 -20.81 -7.49
N ILE A 292 -9.79 -19.95 -8.46
CA ILE A 292 -8.56 -19.14 -8.51
C ILE A 292 -8.91 -17.79 -7.86
N LEU A 293 -8.09 -17.36 -6.91
CA LEU A 293 -8.28 -16.07 -6.25
C LEU A 293 -7.45 -15.00 -6.96
N ILE A 294 -7.99 -13.80 -7.06
CA ILE A 294 -7.24 -12.63 -7.54
C ILE A 294 -7.33 -11.47 -6.55
N ALA A 295 -6.28 -10.66 -6.49
CA ALA A 295 -6.30 -9.36 -5.83
C ALA A 295 -5.61 -8.35 -6.75
N VAL A 296 -6.09 -7.11 -6.74
CA VAL A 296 -5.45 -6.01 -7.47
C VAL A 296 -4.72 -5.14 -6.47
N ALA A 297 -3.48 -4.77 -6.76
CA ALA A 297 -2.72 -3.82 -5.96
C ALA A 297 -2.36 -2.58 -6.76
N GLY A 298 -2.68 -1.41 -6.23
CA GLY A 298 -2.47 -0.14 -6.91
C GLY A 298 -2.85 1.05 -6.05
N ASN A 299 -2.57 2.23 -6.58
CA ASN A 299 -2.77 3.51 -5.88
C ASN A 299 -4.20 4.04 -6.11
N MET A 300 -4.77 3.77 -7.29
CA MET A 300 -6.14 4.13 -7.68
C MET A 300 -6.81 2.97 -8.43
N ILE A 301 -7.26 1.98 -7.67
CA ILE A 301 -7.81 0.75 -8.24
C ILE A 301 -9.22 1.02 -8.80
N LYS A 302 -9.41 0.80 -10.11
CA LYS A 302 -10.69 0.99 -10.84
C LYS A 302 -11.09 -0.28 -11.59
N ASP A 303 -12.35 -0.35 -12.02
CA ASP A 303 -12.89 -1.42 -12.89
C ASP A 303 -12.68 -2.88 -12.43
N VAL A 304 -12.45 -3.11 -11.13
CA VAL A 304 -12.21 -4.46 -10.60
C VAL A 304 -13.38 -5.41 -10.86
N ALA A 305 -14.61 -4.91 -10.81
CA ALA A 305 -15.80 -5.70 -11.14
C ALA A 305 -15.80 -6.15 -12.61
N LYS A 306 -15.35 -5.29 -13.53
CA LYS A 306 -15.23 -5.59 -14.96
C LYS A 306 -14.09 -6.59 -15.20
N LEU A 307 -12.96 -6.44 -14.49
CA LEU A 307 -11.86 -7.41 -14.48
C LEU A 307 -12.32 -8.78 -14.01
N GLN A 308 -13.01 -8.88 -12.87
CA GLN A 308 -13.59 -10.13 -12.40
C GLN A 308 -14.51 -10.76 -13.43
N ARG A 309 -15.37 -9.97 -14.10
CA ARG A 309 -16.26 -10.47 -15.13
C ARG A 309 -15.49 -11.10 -16.30
N TYR A 310 -14.47 -10.42 -16.82
CA TYR A 310 -13.67 -10.96 -17.92
C TYR A 310 -12.85 -12.18 -17.50
N LEU A 311 -12.29 -12.20 -16.29
CA LEU A 311 -11.56 -13.37 -15.78
C LEU A 311 -12.50 -14.58 -15.58
N ARG A 312 -13.73 -14.38 -15.12
CA ARG A 312 -14.76 -15.45 -15.09
C ARG A 312 -15.05 -15.99 -16.48
N GLN A 313 -15.19 -15.11 -17.48
CA GLN A 313 -15.36 -15.54 -18.87
C GLN A 313 -14.13 -16.29 -19.40
N GLY A 314 -12.93 -15.81 -19.09
CA GLY A 314 -11.66 -16.47 -19.44
C GLY A 314 -11.44 -17.80 -18.73
N ALA A 315 -12.08 -18.06 -17.59
CA ALA A 315 -12.07 -19.34 -16.87
C ALA A 315 -13.23 -20.28 -17.24
N SER A 316 -13.98 -19.92 -18.27
CA SER A 316 -15.14 -20.67 -18.79
C SER A 316 -14.88 -21.09 -20.24
N PRO A 317 -15.78 -21.87 -20.87
CA PRO A 317 -15.72 -22.14 -22.31
C PRO A 317 -15.69 -20.89 -23.21
N MET A 318 -16.06 -19.71 -22.68
CA MET A 318 -16.02 -18.44 -23.42
C MET A 318 -14.61 -17.86 -23.61
N PHE A 319 -13.55 -18.53 -23.14
CA PHE A 319 -12.18 -18.03 -23.20
C PHE A 319 -11.70 -17.72 -24.63
N GLU A 320 -12.21 -18.44 -25.64
CA GLU A 320 -11.85 -18.25 -27.04
C GLU A 320 -12.14 -16.85 -27.56
N ALA A 321 -13.12 -16.15 -26.96
CA ALA A 321 -13.45 -14.77 -27.31
C ALA A 321 -12.25 -13.81 -27.15
N PHE A 322 -11.32 -14.12 -26.22
CA PHE A 322 -10.13 -13.32 -25.95
C PHE A 322 -8.93 -13.72 -26.82
N LEU A 323 -9.02 -14.82 -27.55
CA LEU A 323 -7.92 -15.38 -28.34
C LEU A 323 -8.00 -15.06 -29.85
N LYS A 324 -9.09 -14.40 -30.29
CA LYS A 324 -9.35 -14.09 -31.71
C LYS A 324 -8.30 -13.20 -32.37
N PHE A 325 -7.58 -12.41 -31.58
CA PHE A 325 -6.60 -11.45 -32.07
C PHE A 325 -5.16 -11.98 -31.96
N PRO A 326 -4.22 -11.48 -32.78
CA PRO A 326 -2.82 -11.88 -32.72
C PRO A 326 -2.20 -11.75 -31.32
N VAL A 327 -1.13 -12.49 -31.06
CA VAL A 327 -0.45 -12.53 -29.74
C VAL A 327 0.02 -11.14 -29.29
N ASN A 328 0.46 -10.28 -30.22
CA ASN A 328 0.97 -8.94 -29.91
C ASN A 328 -0.13 -7.85 -29.86
N HIS A 329 -1.41 -8.25 -29.85
CA HIS A 329 -2.51 -7.29 -29.78
C HIS A 329 -3.07 -7.20 -28.37
N ILE A 330 -2.86 -6.04 -27.74
CA ILE A 330 -3.49 -5.69 -26.48
C ILE A 330 -4.99 -5.48 -26.73
N LEU A 331 -5.82 -6.27 -26.05
CA LEU A 331 -7.27 -6.16 -26.18
C LEU A 331 -7.74 -4.80 -25.63
N ASN A 332 -8.72 -4.18 -26.26
CA ASN A 332 -9.35 -2.96 -25.75
C ASN A 332 -10.55 -3.31 -24.85
N LEU A 333 -10.27 -3.88 -23.67
CA LEU A 333 -11.32 -4.28 -22.71
C LEU A 333 -11.63 -3.21 -21.67
N PHE A 334 -10.71 -2.27 -21.39
CA PHE A 334 -10.79 -1.30 -20.30
C PHE A 334 -10.60 0.15 -20.76
#